data_AF-A0A4S4DS25-F1
#
_entry.id   AF-A0A4S4DS25-F1
#
_cell.length_a   1.000
_cell.length_b   1.000
_cell.length_c   1.000
_cell.angle_alpha   90.00
_cell.angle_beta   90.00
_cell.angle_gamma   90.00
#
_symmetry.space_group_name_H-M   'P 1'
#
loop_
_entity.id
_entity.type
_entity.pdbx_description
1 polymer ?
#
loop_
_entity_poly.entity_id
_entity_poly.type
_entity_poly.pdbx_seq_one_letter_code
_entity_poly.pdbx_strand_id
1 'polypeptide(L)'
;MEAVIGSHGCCHERGKMQEHKLDEMMKKTRVGIKVIPQEVVQAFFSACKSGNFDLANKEVNNVIAEGYPVSQMLSQLFDIVVEADGVSDEQKAKICKKLGEVDKCLVDGADEYLQLLDVASNTMRVLCNMPLEFSYEN
;
A
#
# COMPACT_ATOMS: atom_id res chain seq x y z
N MET A 1 38.08 14.58 39.08
CA MET A 1 36.92 14.08 39.85
C MET A 1 35.74 14.08 38.90
N GLU A 2 35.22 12.88 38.65
CA GLU A 2 33.89 12.55 38.07
C GLU A 2 32.77 13.38 38.76
N ALA A 3 31.57 13.60 38.21
CA ALA A 3 30.70 12.67 37.49
C ALA A 3 29.60 13.38 36.64
N VAL A 4 28.98 12.55 35.79
CA VAL A 4 27.89 12.75 34.80
C VAL A 4 26.48 12.62 35.45
N ILE A 5 25.44 13.32 34.92
CA ILE A 5 24.13 12.81 34.39
C ILE A 5 23.12 13.97 34.13
N GLY A 6 22.64 14.17 32.88
CA GLY A 6 21.26 13.90 32.41
C GLY A 6 20.25 15.04 32.67
N SER A 7 19.57 15.63 31.68
CA SER A 7 18.26 15.15 31.16
C SER A 7 17.77 15.99 29.96
N HIS A 8 16.91 15.35 29.16
CA HIS A 8 16.33 15.75 27.86
C HIS A 8 15.25 16.86 27.90
N GLY A 9 15.01 17.48 26.72
CA GLY A 9 13.84 18.31 26.35
C GLY A 9 14.18 19.81 26.27
N CYS A 10 13.78 20.63 25.30
CA CYS A 10 12.68 20.66 24.33
C CYS A 10 13.08 21.71 23.24
N CYS A 11 12.88 21.50 21.94
CA CYS A 11 11.74 22.06 21.18
C CYS A 11 11.63 21.39 19.81
N HIS A 12 10.70 20.44 19.67
CA HIS A 12 10.35 19.73 18.44
C HIS A 12 9.02 20.27 17.84
N GLU A 13 8.88 21.60 17.69
CA GLU A 13 7.60 22.20 17.26
C GLU A 13 7.73 23.17 16.08
N ARG A 14 8.59 22.84 15.10
CA ARG A 14 8.56 23.51 13.79
C ARG A 14 8.41 22.47 12.70
N GLY A 15 7.17 22.10 12.40
CA GLY A 15 6.88 21.25 11.23
C GLY A 15 5.43 20.82 11.02
N LYS A 16 4.61 20.71 12.09
CA LYS A 16 3.32 20.00 11.96
C LYS A 16 2.11 20.81 11.45
N MET A 17 2.26 22.07 11.06
CA MET A 17 1.09 22.93 10.71
C MET A 17 0.96 23.33 9.23
N GLN A 18 1.89 22.91 8.36
CA GLN A 18 1.81 23.19 6.92
C GLN A 18 1.60 21.93 6.06
N GLU A 19 2.03 20.75 6.52
CA GLU A 19 2.01 19.51 5.72
C GLU A 19 0.58 18.97 5.52
N HIS A 20 -0.29 19.13 6.53
CA HIS A 20 -1.68 18.70 6.47
C HIS A 20 -2.52 19.48 5.43
N LYS A 21 -2.15 20.72 5.10
CA LYS A 21 -2.82 21.51 4.04
C LYS A 21 -2.32 21.14 2.65
N LEU A 22 -1.05 20.75 2.49
CA LEU A 22 -0.54 20.28 1.20
C LEU A 22 -1.13 18.90 0.86
N ASP A 23 -1.29 18.03 1.84
CA ASP A 23 -1.93 16.71 1.67
C ASP A 23 -3.43 16.85 1.33
N GLU A 24 -4.15 17.75 2.01
CA GLU A 24 -5.53 18.11 1.65
C GLU A 24 -5.63 18.73 0.25
N MET A 25 -4.68 19.58 -0.14
CA MET A 25 -4.68 20.24 -1.45
C MET A 25 -4.35 19.28 -2.60
N MET A 26 -3.57 18.22 -2.34
CA MET A 26 -3.27 17.18 -3.32
C MET A 26 -4.46 16.23 -3.52
N LYS A 27 -5.25 15.95 -2.44
CA LYS A 27 -6.53 15.22 -2.53
C LYS A 27 -7.62 16.02 -3.26
N LYS A 28 -7.61 17.34 -3.17
CA LYS A 28 -8.69 18.22 -3.68
C LYS A 28 -8.60 18.60 -5.16
N THR A 29 -7.46 18.35 -5.83
CA THR A 29 -7.23 18.78 -7.24
C THR A 29 -6.98 17.63 -8.23
N ARG A 30 -7.50 16.43 -7.98
CA ARG A 30 -7.59 15.40 -9.03
C ARG A 30 -8.90 15.55 -9.79
N VAL A 31 -8.83 16.33 -10.87
CA VAL A 31 -9.89 16.55 -11.85
C VAL A 31 -10.32 15.20 -12.45
N GLY A 32 -11.58 14.81 -12.25
CA GLY A 32 -12.31 13.85 -13.12
C GLY A 32 -12.16 12.35 -12.89
N ILE A 33 -11.40 11.87 -11.88
CA ILE A 33 -11.25 10.43 -11.64
C ILE A 33 -12.24 9.98 -10.56
N LYS A 34 -13.15 9.07 -10.90
CA LYS A 34 -14.04 8.40 -9.93
C LYS A 34 -13.16 7.74 -8.87
N VAL A 35 -13.16 8.27 -7.64
CA VAL A 35 -12.38 7.71 -6.53
C VAL A 35 -12.95 6.32 -6.20
N ILE A 36 -12.12 5.27 -6.19
CA ILE A 36 -12.54 3.94 -5.71
C ILE A 36 -12.98 4.12 -4.25
N PRO A 37 -14.17 3.64 -3.85
CA PRO A 37 -14.63 3.76 -2.47
C PRO A 37 -13.62 3.14 -1.51
N GLN A 38 -13.34 3.83 -0.41
CA GLN A 38 -12.30 3.40 0.53
C GLN A 38 -12.61 2.03 1.15
N GLU A 39 -13.89 1.68 1.26
CA GLU A 39 -14.35 0.39 1.76
C GLU A 39 -13.85 -0.77 0.88
N VAL A 40 -13.77 -0.57 -0.44
CA VAL A 40 -13.29 -1.59 -1.39
C VAL A 40 -11.79 -1.82 -1.19
N VAL A 41 -11.02 -0.74 -1.07
CA VAL A 41 -9.56 -0.84 -0.89
C VAL A 41 -9.22 -1.46 0.47
N GLN A 42 -9.97 -1.09 1.51
CA GLN A 42 -9.84 -1.68 2.84
C GLN A 42 -10.27 -3.16 2.88
N ALA A 43 -11.32 -3.54 2.16
CA ALA A 43 -11.74 -4.93 2.04
C ALA A 43 -10.65 -5.78 1.37
N PHE A 44 -10.07 -5.29 0.27
CA PHE A 44 -8.95 -5.93 -0.40
C PHE A 44 -7.74 -6.12 0.53
N PHE A 45 -7.32 -5.05 1.22
CA PHE A 45 -6.18 -5.12 2.14
C PHE A 45 -6.45 -6.08 3.31
N SER A 46 -7.66 -6.06 3.86
CA SER A 46 -8.08 -6.97 4.94
C SER A 46 -8.11 -8.43 4.48
N ALA A 47 -8.57 -8.68 3.25
CA ALA A 47 -8.54 -10.02 2.65
C ALA A 47 -7.10 -10.52 2.50
N CYS A 48 -6.18 -9.68 2.02
CA CYS A 48 -4.75 -10.02 1.94
C CYS A 48 -4.17 -10.33 3.33
N LYS A 49 -4.51 -9.53 4.35
CA LYS A 49 -4.03 -9.72 5.73
C LYS A 49 -4.56 -11.00 6.37
N SER A 50 -5.69 -11.53 5.89
CA SER A 50 -6.29 -12.77 6.43
C SER A 50 -5.51 -14.04 6.11
N GLY A 51 -4.63 -14.01 5.09
CA GLY A 51 -3.94 -15.21 4.60
C GLY A 51 -4.82 -16.16 3.77
N ASN A 52 -6.09 -15.81 3.55
CA ASN A 52 -7.02 -16.61 2.75
C ASN A 52 -7.01 -16.14 1.28
N PHE A 53 -6.40 -16.95 0.42
CA PHE A 53 -6.31 -16.66 -1.01
C PHE A 53 -7.68 -16.53 -1.68
N ASP A 54 -8.67 -17.36 -1.31
CA ASP A 54 -10.00 -17.30 -1.93
C ASP A 54 -10.69 -15.97 -1.62
N LEU A 55 -10.50 -15.42 -0.41
CA LEU A 55 -11.01 -14.09 -0.06
C LEU A 55 -10.28 -12.99 -0.84
N ALA A 56 -8.95 -13.06 -0.94
CA ALA A 56 -8.17 -12.10 -1.70
C ALA A 56 -8.56 -12.11 -3.19
N ASN A 57 -8.67 -13.30 -3.79
CA ASN A 57 -9.08 -13.49 -5.17
C ASN A 57 -10.53 -13.02 -5.40
N LYS A 58 -11.42 -13.21 -4.43
CA LYS A 58 -12.78 -12.65 -4.50
C LYS A 58 -12.74 -11.12 -4.59
N GLU A 59 -11.93 -10.45 -3.76
CA GLU A 59 -11.81 -8.99 -3.84
C GLU A 59 -11.15 -8.52 -5.13
N VAL A 60 -10.16 -9.25 -5.67
CA VAL A 60 -9.63 -8.99 -7.03
C VAL A 60 -10.76 -9.02 -8.07
N ASN A 61 -11.58 -10.08 -8.06
CA ASN A 61 -12.70 -10.21 -8.99
C ASN A 61 -13.74 -9.09 -8.81
N ASN A 62 -14.03 -8.68 -7.58
CA ASN A 62 -14.93 -7.56 -7.31
C ASN A 62 -14.39 -6.26 -7.93
N VAL A 63 -13.11 -5.96 -7.76
CA VAL A 63 -12.48 -4.75 -8.31
C VAL A 63 -12.57 -4.72 -9.84
N ILE A 64 -12.27 -5.85 -10.49
CA ILE A 64 -12.33 -5.99 -11.95
C ILE A 64 -13.79 -5.94 -12.46
N ALA A 65 -14.73 -6.62 -11.79
CA ALA A 65 -16.13 -6.65 -12.20
C ALA A 65 -16.82 -5.29 -12.10
N GLU A 66 -16.45 -4.47 -11.10
CA GLU A 66 -16.92 -3.10 -10.94
C GLU A 66 -16.25 -2.10 -11.90
N GLY A 67 -15.23 -2.55 -12.65
CA GLY A 67 -14.53 -1.74 -13.64
C GLY A 67 -13.68 -0.61 -13.02
N TYR A 68 -13.17 -0.82 -11.80
CA TYR A 68 -12.27 0.15 -11.18
C TYR A 68 -10.88 0.12 -11.85
N PRO A 69 -10.27 1.27 -12.17
CA PRO A 69 -8.92 1.30 -12.73
C PRO A 69 -7.91 0.70 -11.74
N VAL A 70 -7.15 -0.32 -12.17
CA VAL A 70 -6.22 -1.00 -11.25
C VAL A 70 -5.09 -0.07 -10.81
N SER A 71 -4.57 0.79 -11.68
CA SER A 71 -3.55 1.79 -11.32
C SER A 71 -3.99 2.70 -10.16
N GLN A 72 -5.27 3.04 -10.12
CA GLN A 72 -5.85 3.81 -9.04
C GLN A 72 -6.04 2.98 -7.76
N MET A 73 -6.39 1.71 -7.89
CA MET A 73 -6.43 0.75 -6.78
C MET A 73 -5.04 0.63 -6.14
N LEU A 74 -3.98 0.50 -6.94
CA LEU A 74 -2.60 0.43 -6.44
C LEU A 74 -2.20 1.70 -5.70
N SER A 75 -2.57 2.87 -6.22
CA SER A 75 -2.29 4.16 -5.59
C SER A 75 -2.95 4.28 -4.21
N GLN A 76 -4.23 3.91 -4.09
CA GLN A 76 -4.93 3.99 -2.80
C GLN A 76 -4.47 2.89 -1.82
N LEU A 77 -4.11 1.72 -2.34
CA LEU A 77 -3.54 0.64 -1.54
C LEU A 77 -2.18 1.03 -0.97
N PHE A 78 -1.35 1.74 -1.75
CA PHE A 78 -0.08 2.29 -1.27
C PHE A 78 -0.30 3.19 -0.05
N ASP A 79 -1.23 4.14 -0.13
CA ASP A 79 -1.55 5.05 0.98
C ASP A 79 -1.95 4.25 2.25
N ILE A 80 -2.79 3.22 2.10
CA ILE A 80 -3.19 2.36 3.22
C ILE A 80 -1.99 1.58 3.80
N VAL A 81 -1.12 1.03 2.95
CA VAL A 81 0.02 0.21 3.39
C VAL A 81 1.06 1.06 4.14
N VAL A 82 1.35 2.27 3.67
CA VAL A 82 2.33 3.15 4.33
C VAL A 82 1.83 3.63 5.69
N GLU A 83 0.53 3.89 5.81
CA GLU A 83 -0.14 4.29 7.05
C GLU A 83 -0.49 3.10 7.97
N ALA A 84 -0.40 1.86 7.50
CA ALA A 84 -0.84 0.69 8.28
C ALA A 84 -0.02 0.48 9.55
N ASP A 85 -0.70 0.54 10.69
CA ASP A 85 -0.17 0.13 11.98
C ASP A 85 -0.04 -1.40 12.09
N GLY A 86 1.04 -1.88 12.71
CA GLY A 86 1.30 -3.31 12.89
C GLY A 86 1.83 -4.04 11.66
N VAL A 87 2.20 -3.32 10.60
CA VAL A 87 3.01 -3.83 9.48
C VAL A 87 4.42 -3.26 9.64
N SER A 88 5.44 -4.12 9.61
CA SER A 88 6.83 -3.67 9.78
C SER A 88 7.31 -2.86 8.57
N ASP A 89 8.31 -1.99 8.75
CA ASP A 89 8.89 -1.22 7.64
C ASP A 89 9.45 -2.12 6.53
N GLU A 90 9.99 -3.29 6.89
CA GLU A 90 10.45 -4.28 5.92
C GLU A 90 9.28 -4.85 5.09
N GLN A 91 8.16 -5.16 5.75
CA GLN A 91 6.94 -5.63 5.07
C GLN A 91 6.38 -4.54 4.16
N LYS A 92 6.29 -3.29 4.65
CA LYS A 92 5.86 -2.13 3.85
C LYS A 92 6.76 -1.96 2.62
N ALA A 93 8.08 -1.99 2.80
CA ALA A 93 9.03 -1.85 1.70
C ALA A 93 8.87 -2.94 0.63
N LYS A 94 8.67 -4.20 1.04
CA LYS A 94 8.43 -5.32 0.10
C LYS A 94 7.14 -5.14 -0.69
N ILE A 95 6.05 -4.76 -0.02
CA ILE A 95 4.75 -4.51 -0.66
C ILE A 95 4.88 -3.32 -1.63
N CYS A 96 5.45 -2.19 -1.20
CA CYS A 96 5.63 -1.01 -2.03
C CYS A 96 6.51 -1.26 -3.25
N LYS A 97 7.58 -2.06 -3.11
CA LYS A 97 8.38 -2.52 -4.25
C LYS A 97 7.51 -3.25 -5.26
N LYS A 98 6.66 -4.19 -4.79
CA LYS A 98 5.78 -4.94 -5.67
C LYS A 98 4.75 -4.07 -6.37
N LEU A 99 4.17 -3.10 -5.66
CA LEU A 99 3.25 -2.12 -6.24
C LEU A 99 3.91 -1.35 -7.40
N GLY A 100 5.16 -0.92 -7.23
CA GLY A 100 5.90 -0.24 -8.30
C GLY A 100 6.23 -1.12 -9.51
N GLU A 101 6.57 -2.38 -9.29
CA GLU A 101 6.78 -3.36 -10.38
C GLU A 101 5.50 -3.54 -11.20
N VAL A 102 4.37 -3.72 -10.53
CA VAL A 102 3.07 -3.94 -11.17
C VAL A 102 2.55 -2.67 -11.84
N ASP A 103 2.72 -1.49 -11.23
CA ASP A 103 2.37 -0.21 -11.84
C ASP A 103 3.10 0.00 -13.18
N LYS A 104 4.41 -0.31 -13.22
CA LYS A 104 5.18 -0.31 -14.47
C LYS A 104 4.61 -1.29 -15.49
N CYS A 105 4.24 -2.50 -15.08
CA CYS A 105 3.61 -3.47 -15.99
C CYS A 105 2.25 -2.97 -16.53
N LEU A 106 1.44 -2.29 -15.72
CA LEU A 106 0.18 -1.70 -16.17
C LEU A 106 0.41 -0.60 -17.20
N VAL A 107 1.43 0.26 -17.00
CA VAL A 107 1.83 1.27 -17.99
C VAL A 107 2.25 0.62 -19.32
N ASP A 108 2.93 -0.52 -19.25
CA ASP A 108 3.33 -1.32 -20.43
C ASP A 108 2.15 -2.09 -21.07
N GLY A 109 0.93 -1.96 -20.54
CA GLY A 109 -0.28 -2.59 -21.08
C GLY A 109 -0.49 -4.04 -20.65
N ALA A 110 0.07 -4.45 -19.50
CA ALA A 110 -0.17 -5.77 -18.93
C ALA A 110 -1.64 -5.96 -18.49
N ASP A 111 -2.06 -7.21 -18.41
CA ASP A 111 -3.42 -7.59 -17.98
C ASP A 111 -3.70 -7.17 -16.53
N GLU A 112 -4.76 -6.36 -16.35
CA GLU A 112 -5.15 -5.77 -15.08
C GLU A 112 -5.50 -6.80 -14.00
N TYR A 113 -6.19 -7.87 -14.37
CA TYR A 113 -6.58 -8.92 -13.43
C TYR A 113 -5.35 -9.66 -12.91
N LEU A 114 -4.46 -10.09 -13.81
CA LEU A 114 -3.23 -10.80 -13.43
C LEU A 114 -2.31 -9.92 -12.57
N GLN A 115 -2.19 -8.64 -12.92
CA GLN A 115 -1.42 -7.66 -12.17
C GLN A 115 -1.97 -7.46 -10.75
N LEU A 116 -3.29 -7.29 -10.60
CA LEU A 116 -3.91 -7.10 -9.29
C LEU A 116 -3.84 -8.38 -8.44
N LEU A 117 -3.99 -9.55 -9.05
CA LEU A 117 -3.84 -10.85 -8.39
C LEU A 117 -2.41 -11.08 -7.88
N ASP A 118 -1.40 -10.64 -8.64
CA ASP A 118 0.01 -10.70 -8.24
C ASP A 118 0.28 -9.82 -7.01
N VAL A 119 -0.26 -8.59 -6.99
CA VAL A 119 -0.23 -7.72 -5.81
C VAL A 119 -0.91 -8.38 -4.60
N ALA A 120 -2.10 -8.94 -4.79
CA ALA A 120 -2.85 -9.60 -3.71
C ALA A 120 -2.03 -10.76 -3.11
N SER A 121 -1.48 -11.61 -3.98
CA SER A 121 -0.69 -12.79 -3.60
C SER A 121 0.60 -12.40 -2.89
N ASN A 122 1.33 -11.41 -3.41
CA ASN A 122 2.56 -10.93 -2.79
C ASN A 122 2.29 -10.27 -1.42
N THR A 123 1.28 -9.39 -1.35
CA THR A 123 0.91 -8.69 -0.13
C THR A 123 0.52 -9.68 0.97
N MET A 124 -0.30 -10.67 0.64
CA MET A 124 -0.68 -11.75 1.57
C MET A 124 0.54 -12.50 2.10
N ARG A 125 1.48 -12.90 1.22
CA ARG A 125 2.69 -13.62 1.64
C ARG A 125 3.56 -12.80 2.57
N VAL A 126 3.77 -11.51 2.24
CA VAL A 126 4.58 -10.59 3.05
C VAL A 126 3.95 -10.38 4.42
N LEU A 127 2.63 -10.17 4.49
CA LEU A 127 1.91 -9.96 5.76
C LEU A 127 1.85 -11.22 6.61
N CYS A 128 1.72 -12.40 6.00
CA CYS A 128 1.66 -13.69 6.70
C CYS A 128 3.04 -14.32 6.95
N ASN A 129 4.14 -13.62 6.67
CA ASN A 129 5.52 -14.12 6.78
C ASN A 129 5.76 -15.46 6.07
N MET A 130 5.08 -15.68 4.95
CA MET A 130 5.29 -16.88 4.15
C MET A 130 6.60 -16.75 3.36
N PRO A 131 7.51 -17.74 3.41
CA PRO A 131 8.80 -17.65 2.74
C PRO A 131 8.67 -17.41 1.23
N LEU A 132 9.56 -16.57 0.73
CA LEU A 132 9.69 -16.22 -0.69
C LEU A 132 10.78 -17.07 -1.32
N GLU A 133 10.40 -18.14 -2.01
CA GLU A 133 11.27 -18.74 -3.02
C GLU A 133 10.75 -18.42 -4.42
N PHE A 134 11.71 -18.24 -5.33
CA PHE A 134 11.68 -17.80 -6.73
C PHE A 134 11.78 -16.28 -6.99
N SER A 135 13.03 -15.80 -6.93
CA SER A 135 13.51 -14.66 -7.71
C SER A 135 14.03 -15.16 -9.07
N TYR A 136 13.35 -14.82 -10.16
CA TYR A 136 14.05 -14.70 -11.45
C TYR A 136 14.77 -13.36 -11.43
N GLU A 137 16.07 -13.41 -11.14
CA GLU A 137 16.98 -12.32 -11.52
C GLU A 137 16.88 -12.17 -13.04
N ASN A 138 16.51 -10.98 -13.51
CA ASN A 138 16.69 -10.56 -14.91
C ASN A 138 17.94 -9.69 -14.99
#